data_AF-A0A942RM80-F1
#
_entry.id   AF-A0A942RM80-F1
#
_cell.length_a   1.000
_cell.length_b   1.000
_cell.length_c   1.000
_cell.angle_alpha   90.00
_cell.angle_beta   90.00
_cell.angle_gamma   90.00
#
_symmetry.space_group_name_H-M   'P 1'
#
loop_
_entity.id
_entity.type
_entity.pdbx_description
1 polymer ?
#
loop_
_entity_poly.entity_id
_entity_poly.type
_entity_poly.pdbx_seq_one_letter_code
_entity_poly.pdbx_strand_id
1 'polypeptide(L)'
;MEIKYEVIKEDVLDFNMYVLSKSSTAKRSLFLQRFAGPVIFMIFALLLNVLRDESVFIYVPFVIASLIWVLLYPRYFTRHVEKHVSKMLNEGENKAMVGKHILSVNPDEIIETTDVGETKIRWNAIQKIVVTERQVYIFFGEMMAFIIPLRSFDEDIKLQDFVGTIKEFQSKANSYPFRMLT
;
A
#
# COMPACT_ATOMS: atom_id res chain seq x y z
N MET A 1 19.34 -2.49 18.77
CA MET A 1 18.21 -3.29 19.29
C MET A 1 17.78 -4.27 18.22
N GLU A 2 17.21 -5.40 18.63
CA GLU A 2 16.71 -6.43 17.71
C GLU A 2 15.27 -6.78 18.08
N ILE A 3 14.40 -6.92 17.08
CA ILE A 3 13.00 -7.34 17.27
C ILE A 3 12.72 -8.52 16.35
N LYS A 4 12.09 -9.55 16.89
CA LYS A 4 11.64 -10.71 16.12
C LYS A 4 10.12 -10.64 15.99
N TYR A 5 9.62 -10.76 14.77
CA TYR A 5 8.18 -10.70 14.51
C TYR A 5 7.77 -11.62 13.38
N GLU A 6 6.46 -11.83 13.28
CA GLU A 6 5.86 -12.59 12.19
C GLU A 6 4.89 -11.69 11.42
N VAL A 7 5.15 -11.54 10.12
CA VAL A 7 4.27 -10.84 9.18
C VAL A 7 3.34 -11.86 8.56
N ILE A 8 2.03 -11.64 8.68
CA ILE A 8 1.01 -12.49 8.06
C ILE A 8 0.44 -11.81 6.82
N LYS A 9 -0.26 -12.58 6.00
CA LYS A 9 -0.87 -12.10 4.74
C LYS A 9 -1.76 -10.86 4.95
N GLU A 10 -2.50 -10.83 6.05
CA GLU A 10 -3.39 -9.73 6.43
C GLU A 10 -2.59 -8.43 6.62
N ASP A 11 -1.37 -8.49 7.16
CA ASP A 11 -0.55 -7.29 7.35
C ASP A 11 -0.07 -6.72 6.01
N VAL A 12 0.31 -7.59 5.08
CA VAL A 12 0.71 -7.18 3.73
C VAL A 12 -0.47 -6.56 2.99
N LEU A 13 -1.68 -7.12 3.15
CA LEU A 13 -2.91 -6.55 2.60
C LEU A 13 -3.21 -5.16 3.19
N ASP A 14 -3.10 -5.01 4.50
CA ASP A 14 -3.29 -3.72 5.19
C ASP A 14 -2.29 -2.68 4.70
N PHE A 15 -1.01 -3.05 4.57
CA PHE A 15 0.03 -2.17 4.02
C PHE A 15 -0.28 -1.73 2.59
N ASN A 16 -0.64 -2.68 1.71
CA ASN A 16 -0.98 -2.36 0.32
C ASN A 16 -2.19 -1.42 0.24
N MET A 17 -3.23 -1.69 1.03
CA MET A 17 -4.40 -0.81 1.13
C MET A 17 -4.04 0.57 1.67
N TYR A 18 -3.15 0.64 2.66
CA TYR A 18 -2.63 1.91 3.19
C TYR A 18 -1.92 2.70 2.09
N VAL A 19 -0.97 2.10 1.37
CA VAL A 19 -0.22 2.74 0.28
C VAL A 19 -1.16 3.24 -0.81
N LEU A 20 -2.12 2.42 -1.26
CA LEU A 20 -3.12 2.83 -2.25
C LEU A 20 -3.99 3.99 -1.78
N SER A 21 -4.38 4.00 -0.49
CA SER A 21 -5.19 5.08 0.08
C SER A 21 -4.44 6.41 0.20
N LYS A 22 -3.10 6.39 0.15
CA LYS A 22 -2.24 7.59 0.21
C LYS A 22 -1.74 8.04 -1.16
N SER A 23 -1.69 7.15 -2.15
CA SER A 23 -1.27 7.48 -3.51
C SER A 23 -2.32 8.34 -4.23
N SER A 24 -1.92 9.55 -4.66
CA SER A 24 -2.74 10.43 -5.50
C SER A 24 -3.00 9.80 -6.87
N THR A 25 -2.01 9.08 -7.42
CA THR A 25 -2.12 8.32 -8.66
C THR A 25 -3.16 7.21 -8.56
N ALA A 26 -3.16 6.44 -7.47
CA ALA A 26 -4.16 5.39 -7.24
C ALA A 26 -5.57 5.99 -7.11
N LYS A 27 -5.73 7.07 -6.34
CA LYS A 27 -7.01 7.80 -6.23
C LYS A 27 -7.51 8.34 -7.57
N ARG A 28 -6.61 8.89 -8.39
CA ARG A 28 -6.94 9.40 -9.72
C ARG A 28 -7.35 8.27 -10.66
N SER A 29 -6.63 7.15 -10.65
CA SER A 29 -6.96 5.96 -11.44
C SER A 29 -8.34 5.42 -11.04
N LEU A 30 -8.60 5.30 -9.74
CA LEU A 30 -9.90 4.93 -9.19
C LEU A 30 -11.03 5.85 -9.65
N PHE A 31 -10.81 7.16 -9.59
CA PHE A 31 -11.78 8.15 -10.05
C PHE A 31 -12.07 7.98 -11.55
N LEU A 32 -11.02 7.91 -12.38
CA LEU A 32 -11.15 7.74 -13.83
C LEU A 32 -11.91 6.46 -14.16
N GLN A 33 -11.56 5.31 -13.58
CA GLN A 33 -12.20 4.04 -13.88
C GLN A 33 -13.65 3.97 -13.35
N ARG A 34 -13.95 4.64 -12.23
CA ARG A 34 -15.32 4.74 -11.70
C ARG A 34 -16.25 5.49 -12.65
N PHE A 35 -15.76 6.51 -13.35
CA PHE A 35 -16.58 7.33 -14.26
C PHE A 35 -16.43 6.98 -15.75
N ALA A 36 -15.37 6.28 -16.14
CA ALA A 36 -15.18 5.81 -17.51
C ALA A 36 -16.30 4.87 -17.97
N GLY A 37 -16.74 3.95 -17.10
CA GLY A 37 -17.85 3.03 -17.41
C GLY A 37 -19.14 3.76 -17.80
N PRO A 38 -19.68 4.65 -16.96
CA PRO A 38 -20.81 5.51 -17.30
C PRO A 38 -20.66 6.29 -18.60
N VAL A 39 -19.47 6.87 -18.83
CA VAL A 39 -19.20 7.61 -20.08
C VAL A 39 -19.31 6.68 -21.29
N ILE A 40 -18.75 5.47 -21.22
CA ILE A 40 -18.84 4.46 -22.28
C ILE A 40 -20.30 4.03 -22.51
N PHE A 41 -21.07 3.80 -21.44
CA PHE A 41 -22.49 3.46 -21.53
C PHE A 41 -23.30 4.56 -22.22
N MET A 42 -23.04 5.83 -21.90
CA MET A 42 -23.71 6.97 -22.52
C MET A 42 -23.32 7.13 -23.99
N ILE A 43 -22.03 6.95 -24.34
CA ILE A 43 -21.59 6.94 -25.75
C ILE A 43 -22.31 5.83 -26.52
N PHE A 44 -22.41 4.63 -25.95
CA PHE A 44 -23.10 3.51 -26.60
C PHE A 44 -24.60 3.78 -26.77
N ALA A 45 -25.25 4.38 -25.78
CA ALA A 45 -26.66 4.78 -25.87
C ALA A 45 -26.89 5.79 -27.02
N LEU A 46 -26.03 6.80 -27.13
CA LEU A 46 -26.07 7.80 -28.20
C LEU A 46 -25.87 7.15 -29.58
N LEU A 47 -24.90 6.25 -29.71
CA LEU A 47 -24.66 5.53 -30.97
C LEU A 47 -25.87 4.71 -31.39
N LEU A 48 -26.51 3.99 -30.46
CA LEU A 48 -27.73 3.23 -30.77
C LEU A 48 -28.88 4.13 -31.19
N ASN A 49 -29.06 5.26 -30.50
CA ASN A 49 -30.10 6.23 -30.82
C ASN A 49 -29.93 6.79 -32.24
N VAL A 50 -28.70 7.18 -32.62
CA VAL A 50 -28.38 7.71 -33.96
C VAL A 50 -28.57 6.66 -35.06
N LEU A 51 -28.20 5.40 -34.81
CA LEU A 51 -28.25 4.35 -35.84
C LEU A 51 -29.66 3.78 -36.08
N ARG A 52 -30.56 3.90 -35.11
CA ARG A 52 -31.87 3.23 -35.13
C ARG A 52 -33.06 4.18 -34.94
N ASP A 53 -32.81 5.47 -34.75
CA ASP A 53 -33.82 6.50 -34.46
C ASP A 53 -34.75 6.09 -33.30
N GLU A 54 -34.14 5.57 -32.25
CA GLU A 54 -34.84 4.99 -31.10
C GLU A 54 -35.46 6.07 -30.23
N SER A 55 -36.49 5.71 -29.47
CA SER A 55 -37.07 6.62 -28.48
C SER A 55 -36.07 6.95 -27.36
N VAL A 56 -36.27 8.10 -26.69
CA VAL A 56 -35.52 8.54 -25.50
C VAL A 56 -35.55 7.49 -24.37
N PHE A 57 -36.51 6.57 -24.37
CA PHE A 57 -36.53 5.45 -23.43
C PHE A 57 -35.30 4.53 -23.52
N ILE A 58 -34.56 4.54 -24.63
CA ILE A 58 -33.33 3.74 -24.77
C ILE A 58 -32.24 4.14 -23.77
N TYR A 59 -32.23 5.38 -23.27
CA TYR A 59 -31.24 5.84 -22.29
C TYR A 59 -31.46 5.27 -20.88
N VAL A 60 -32.69 4.87 -20.54
CA VAL A 60 -33.06 4.37 -19.20
C VAL A 60 -32.17 3.20 -18.73
N PRO A 61 -32.00 2.10 -19.48
CA PRO A 61 -31.13 1.00 -19.06
C PRO A 61 -29.66 1.43 -18.89
N PHE A 62 -29.16 2.37 -19.69
CA PHE A 62 -27.77 2.86 -19.57
C PHE A 62 -27.56 3.74 -18.35
N VAL A 63 -28.54 4.56 -17.98
CA VAL A 63 -28.52 5.33 -16.74
C VAL A 63 -28.52 4.38 -15.53
N ILE A 64 -29.39 3.37 -15.54
CA ILE A 64 -29.44 2.36 -14.48
C ILE A 64 -28.09 1.61 -14.38
N ALA A 65 -27.55 1.15 -15.51
CA ALA A 65 -26.25 0.47 -15.55
C ALA A 65 -25.11 1.37 -15.04
N SER A 66 -25.13 2.67 -15.38
CA SER A 66 -24.16 3.66 -14.91
C SER A 66 -24.21 3.84 -13.40
N LEU A 67 -25.41 3.95 -12.83
CA LEU A 67 -25.60 4.05 -11.38
C LEU A 67 -25.09 2.79 -10.67
N ILE A 68 -25.44 1.61 -11.18
CA ILE A 68 -24.96 0.33 -10.65
C ILE A 68 -23.43 0.28 -10.69
N TRP A 69 -22.81 0.67 -11.81
CA TRP A 69 -21.36 0.69 -11.94
C TRP A 69 -20.68 1.59 -10.91
N VAL A 70 -21.14 2.85 -10.79
CA VAL A 70 -20.56 3.85 -9.87
C VAL A 70 -20.66 3.38 -8.41
N LEU A 71 -21.72 2.65 -8.06
CA LEU A 71 -21.93 2.10 -6.71
C LEU A 71 -21.11 0.83 -6.45
N LEU A 72 -20.98 -0.07 -7.43
CA LEU A 72 -20.29 -1.35 -7.27
C LEU A 72 -18.78 -1.28 -7.48
N TYR A 73 -18.30 -0.35 -8.30
CA TYR A 73 -16.88 -0.26 -8.69
C TYR A 73 -15.90 -0.14 -7.51
N PRO A 74 -16.15 0.67 -6.45
CA PRO A 74 -15.22 0.73 -5.31
C PRO A 74 -15.03 -0.62 -4.61
N ARG A 75 -16.11 -1.39 -4.45
CA ARG A 75 -16.06 -2.74 -3.84
C ARG A 75 -15.39 -3.76 -4.76
N TYR A 76 -15.61 -3.63 -6.06
CA TYR A 76 -14.91 -4.44 -7.06
C TYR A 76 -13.40 -4.20 -6.99
N PHE A 77 -12.98 -2.94 -6.92
CA PHE A 77 -11.56 -2.58 -6.88
C PHE A 77 -10.85 -3.13 -5.63
N THR A 78 -11.44 -2.99 -4.44
CA THR A 78 -10.81 -3.50 -3.21
C THR A 78 -10.62 -5.02 -3.26
N ARG A 79 -11.62 -5.76 -3.76
CA ARG A 79 -11.51 -7.21 -3.97
C ARG A 79 -10.47 -7.58 -5.03
N HIS A 80 -10.36 -6.76 -6.08
CA HIS A 80 -9.34 -6.96 -7.10
C HIS A 80 -7.93 -6.83 -6.51
N VAL A 81 -7.69 -5.79 -5.70
CA VAL A 81 -6.42 -5.59 -4.98
C VAL A 81 -6.12 -6.76 -4.06
N GLU A 82 -7.08 -7.18 -3.25
CA GLU A 82 -6.92 -8.31 -2.32
C GLU A 82 -6.53 -9.59 -3.06
N LYS A 83 -7.21 -9.88 -4.18
CA LYS A 83 -6.90 -11.04 -5.02
C LYS A 83 -5.52 -10.92 -5.65
N HIS A 84 -5.12 -9.73 -6.08
CA HIS A 84 -3.81 -9.49 -6.68
C HIS A 84 -2.68 -9.69 -5.66
N VAL A 85 -2.79 -9.08 -4.47
CA VAL A 85 -1.81 -9.26 -3.38
C VAL A 85 -1.75 -10.72 -2.95
N SER A 86 -2.90 -11.38 -2.82
CA SER A 86 -2.95 -12.82 -2.51
C SER A 86 -2.22 -13.66 -3.54
N LYS A 87 -2.43 -13.37 -4.83
CA LYS A 87 -1.78 -14.07 -5.94
C LYS A 87 -0.27 -13.84 -5.92
N MET A 88 0.17 -12.59 -5.77
CA MET A 88 1.58 -12.20 -5.65
C MET A 88 2.31 -12.93 -4.52
N LEU A 89 1.67 -13.08 -3.36
CA LEU A 89 2.24 -13.83 -2.23
C LEU A 89 2.34 -15.33 -2.51
N ASN A 90 1.34 -15.91 -3.19
CA ASN A 90 1.31 -17.34 -3.51
C ASN A 90 2.29 -17.73 -4.63
N GLU A 91 2.50 -16.86 -5.62
CA GLU A 91 3.40 -17.12 -6.75
C GLU A 91 4.89 -16.97 -6.37
N GLY A 92 5.16 -16.50 -5.16
CA GLY A 92 6.49 -16.52 -4.56
C GLY A 92 7.41 -15.38 -5.00
N GLU A 93 6.92 -14.45 -5.81
CA GLU A 93 7.66 -13.23 -6.19
C GLU A 93 8.02 -12.37 -4.98
N ASN A 94 7.30 -12.53 -3.86
CA ASN A 94 7.49 -11.76 -2.63
C ASN A 94 7.43 -12.63 -1.36
N LYS A 95 8.01 -13.85 -1.39
CA LYS A 95 8.06 -14.72 -0.19
C LYS A 95 8.68 -14.05 1.04
N ALA A 96 9.57 -13.07 0.82
CA ALA A 96 10.19 -12.29 1.89
C ALA A 96 9.20 -11.44 2.70
N MET A 97 7.99 -11.19 2.19
CA MET A 97 7.02 -10.31 2.87
C MET A 97 6.23 -10.99 3.99
N VAL A 98 6.20 -12.32 4.04
CA VAL A 98 5.38 -13.10 4.99
C VAL A 98 6.27 -14.13 5.66
N GLY A 99 6.01 -14.38 6.94
CA GLY A 99 6.74 -15.33 7.76
C GLY A 99 7.51 -14.64 8.86
N LYS A 100 8.66 -15.21 9.24
CA LYS A 100 9.48 -14.72 10.35
C LYS A 100 10.47 -13.67 9.87
N HIS A 101 10.53 -12.58 10.61
CA HIS A 101 11.41 -11.45 10.35
C HIS A 101 12.21 -11.14 11.62
N ILE A 102 13.45 -10.74 11.42
CA ILE A 102 14.31 -10.19 12.46
C ILE A 102 14.74 -8.80 11.99
N LEU A 103 14.34 -7.77 12.72
CA LEU A 103 14.72 -6.40 12.44
C LEU A 103 15.77 -5.95 13.45
N SER A 104 16.98 -5.73 12.96
CA SER A 104 18.09 -5.16 13.71
C SER A 104 18.20 -3.67 13.40
N VAL A 105 18.17 -2.86 14.46
CA VAL A 105 18.23 -1.40 14.41
C VAL A 105 19.47 -0.96 15.16
N ASN A 106 20.40 -0.33 14.46
CA ASN A 106 21.62 0.23 15.02
C ASN A 106 21.79 1.70 14.58
N PRO A 107 22.77 2.46 15.11
CA PRO A 107 22.93 3.87 14.78
C PRO A 107 23.22 4.18 13.30
N ASP A 108 23.69 3.21 12.53
CA ASP A 108 24.12 3.41 11.14
C ASP A 108 23.05 2.97 10.12
N GLU A 109 22.33 1.88 10.42
CA GLU A 109 21.36 1.27 9.52
C GLU A 109 20.26 0.46 10.22
N ILE A 110 19.24 0.15 9.42
CA ILE A 110 18.20 -0.84 9.71
C ILE A 110 18.43 -2.05 8.81
N ILE A 111 18.37 -3.24 9.40
CA ILE A 111 18.56 -4.50 8.72
C ILE A 111 17.34 -5.39 9.00
N GLU A 112 16.68 -5.87 7.96
CA GLU A 112 15.65 -6.90 8.06
C GLU A 112 16.16 -8.22 7.48
N THR A 113 16.11 -9.27 8.28
CA THR A 113 16.48 -10.63 7.89
C THR A 113 15.25 -11.52 7.90
N THR A 114 15.07 -12.30 6.82
CA THR A 114 13.99 -13.27 6.61
C THR A 114 14.58 -14.62 6.22
N ASP A 115 13.75 -15.65 6.13
CA ASP A 115 14.18 -16.98 5.69
C ASP A 115 14.70 -17.01 4.23
N VAL A 116 14.43 -15.96 3.44
CA VAL A 116 14.81 -15.88 2.02
C VAL A 116 15.91 -14.87 1.72
N GLY A 117 16.27 -14.00 2.67
CA GLY A 117 17.31 -12.99 2.45
C GLY A 117 17.32 -11.86 3.48
N GLU A 118 18.18 -10.88 3.21
CA GLU A 118 18.46 -9.73 4.09
C GLU A 118 18.31 -8.41 3.30
N THR A 119 17.66 -7.41 3.90
CA THR A 119 17.49 -6.06 3.36
C THR A 119 18.13 -5.05 4.30
N LYS A 120 19.06 -4.24 3.80
CA LYS A 120 19.78 -3.22 4.58
C LYS A 120 19.48 -1.82 4.07
N ILE A 121 19.07 -0.93 4.96
CA ILE A 121 18.72 0.44 4.64
C ILE A 121 19.38 1.40 5.62
N ARG A 122 20.18 2.34 5.09
CA ARG A 122 20.75 3.43 5.88
C ARG A 122 19.67 4.44 6.29
N TRP A 123 19.86 5.10 7.42
CA TRP A 123 18.90 6.07 7.96
C TRP A 123 18.58 7.23 7.02
N ASN A 124 19.52 7.67 6.19
CA ASN A 124 19.31 8.74 5.22
C ASN A 124 18.39 8.34 4.04
N ALA A 125 18.19 7.04 3.80
CA ALA A 125 17.26 6.52 2.80
C ALA A 125 15.85 6.33 3.37
N ILE A 126 15.67 6.43 4.70
CA ILE A 126 14.35 6.35 5.34
C ILE A 126 13.59 7.64 5.07
N GLN A 127 12.53 7.53 4.27
CA GLN A 127 11.72 8.66 3.83
C GLN A 127 10.72 9.11 4.91
N LYS A 128 10.08 8.16 5.60
CA LYS A 128 9.08 8.46 6.64
C LYS A 128 8.81 7.25 7.53
N ILE A 129 8.41 7.52 8.75
CA ILE A 129 7.99 6.52 9.73
C ILE A 129 6.53 6.80 10.08
N VAL A 130 5.66 5.81 9.91
CA VAL A 130 4.22 5.93 10.16
C VAL A 130 3.81 4.89 11.19
N VAL A 131 3.10 5.32 12.23
CA VAL A 131 2.44 4.43 13.18
C VAL A 131 0.95 4.45 12.88
N THR A 132 0.37 3.28 12.65
CA THR A 132 -1.07 3.09 12.46
C THR A 132 -1.67 2.39 13.68
N GLU A 133 -2.97 2.13 13.66
CA GLU A 133 -3.66 1.37 14.72
C GLU A 133 -3.17 -0.07 14.84
N ARG A 134 -2.57 -0.64 13.78
CA ARG A 134 -2.21 -2.07 13.72
C ARG A 134 -0.75 -2.36 13.38
N GLN A 135 -0.08 -1.46 12.68
CA GLN A 135 1.31 -1.65 12.21
C GLN A 135 2.15 -0.37 12.29
N VAL A 136 3.47 -0.54 12.43
CA VAL A 136 4.48 0.49 12.14
C VAL A 136 5.02 0.26 10.73
N TYR A 137 5.08 1.33 9.94
CA TYR A 137 5.69 1.34 8.61
C TYR A 137 6.92 2.23 8.60
N ILE A 138 8.06 1.65 8.22
CA ILE A 138 9.30 2.39 8.02
C ILE A 138 9.59 2.44 6.52
N PHE A 139 9.23 3.54 5.86
CA PHE A 139 9.32 3.68 4.41
C PHE A 139 10.73 4.03 3.95
N PHE A 140 11.21 3.31 2.94
CA PHE A 140 12.45 3.58 2.22
C PHE A 140 12.24 3.67 0.69
N GLY A 141 10.97 3.72 0.27
CA GLY A 141 10.51 4.00 -1.09
C GLY A 141 9.02 4.31 -1.08
N GLU A 142 8.44 4.63 -2.23
CA GLU A 142 7.01 4.98 -2.32
C GLU A 142 6.07 3.81 -1.97
N MET A 143 6.48 2.59 -2.33
CA MET A 143 5.75 1.34 -2.08
C MET A 143 6.59 0.32 -1.29
N MET A 144 7.69 0.77 -0.70
CA MET A 144 8.64 -0.10 0.02
C MET A 144 8.77 0.38 1.47
N ALA A 145 8.48 -0.52 2.40
CA ALA A 145 8.61 -0.27 3.82
C ALA A 145 8.86 -1.56 4.59
N PHE A 146 9.52 -1.46 5.74
CA PHE A 146 9.45 -2.51 6.76
C PHE A 146 8.06 -2.47 7.40
N ILE A 147 7.41 -3.63 7.48
CA ILE A 147 6.07 -3.81 8.05
C ILE A 147 6.23 -4.49 9.40
N ILE A 148 6.05 -3.75 10.50
CA ILE A 148 6.14 -4.30 11.86
C ILE A 148 4.74 -4.28 12.50
N PRO A 149 4.10 -5.45 12.68
CA PRO A 149 2.81 -5.53 13.36
C PRO A 149 2.90 -5.05 14.82
N LEU A 150 1.90 -4.30 15.30
CA LEU A 150 1.88 -3.81 16.68
C LEU A 150 1.79 -4.96 17.70
N ARG A 151 1.23 -6.10 17.29
CA ARG A 151 1.17 -7.33 18.10
C ARG A 151 2.54 -7.95 18.40
N SER A 152 3.60 -7.44 17.78
CA SER A 152 4.98 -7.89 17.99
C SER A 152 5.71 -7.13 19.10
N PHE A 153 5.09 -6.09 19.65
CA PHE A 153 5.60 -5.38 20.81
C PHE A 153 4.93 -5.93 22.07
N ASP A 154 5.76 -6.29 23.05
CA ASP A 154 5.37 -6.88 24.32
C ASP A 154 5.90 -6.01 25.49
N GLU A 155 5.99 -6.58 26.69
CA GLU A 155 6.52 -5.87 27.86
C GLU A 155 8.02 -5.56 27.73
N ASP A 156 8.78 -6.43 27.04
CA ASP A 156 10.23 -6.33 26.89
C ASP A 156 10.62 -5.26 25.85
N ILE A 157 9.82 -5.12 24.79
CA ILE A 157 10.02 -4.11 23.76
C ILE A 157 8.78 -3.23 23.64
N LYS A 158 8.81 -2.08 24.33
CA LYS A 158 7.73 -1.09 24.24
C LYS A 158 7.76 -0.38 22.90
N LEU A 159 6.59 -0.32 22.25
CA LEU A 159 6.38 0.41 20.99
C LEU A 159 6.91 1.85 21.05
N GLN A 160 6.72 2.55 22.17
CA GLN A 160 7.17 3.94 22.32
C GLN A 160 8.70 4.06 22.31
N ASP A 161 9.39 3.14 22.97
CA ASP A 161 10.86 3.13 23.04
C ASP A 161 11.46 2.79 21.66
N PHE A 162 10.87 1.82 20.96
CA PHE A 162 11.22 1.50 19.59
C PHE A 162 11.04 2.70 18.66
N VAL A 163 9.84 3.29 18.64
CA VAL A 163 9.51 4.45 17.78
C VAL A 163 10.37 5.66 18.12
N GLY A 164 10.66 5.89 19.41
CA GLY A 164 11.56 6.95 19.86
C GLY A 164 12.97 6.76 19.30
N THR A 165 13.51 5.55 19.41
CA THR A 165 14.87 5.23 18.96
C THR A 165 15.03 5.38 17.45
N ILE A 166 14.10 4.84 16.64
CA ILE A 166 14.19 4.95 15.18
C ILE A 166 14.03 6.39 14.69
N LYS A 167 13.23 7.21 15.38
CA LYS A 167 13.10 8.65 15.08
C LYS A 167 14.37 9.42 15.44
N GLU A 168 15.01 9.08 16.56
CA GLU A 168 16.29 9.68 16.95
C GLU A 168 17.38 9.39 15.90
N PHE A 169 17.51 8.14 15.47
CA PHE A 169 18.50 7.74 14.46
C PHE A 169 18.22 8.41 13.10
N GLN A 170 16.96 8.44 12.66
CA GLN A 170 16.57 9.15 11.43
C GLN A 170 16.91 10.65 11.52
N SER A 171 16.61 11.30 12.66
CA SER A 171 16.90 12.72 12.85
C SER A 171 18.41 13.00 12.82
N LYS A 172 19.22 12.18 13.48
CA LYS A 172 20.68 12.33 13.49
C LYS A 172 21.27 12.21 12.08
N ALA A 173 20.85 11.21 11.31
CA ALA A 173 21.31 11.02 9.93
C ALA A 173 20.94 12.19 9.01
N ASN A 174 19.74 12.77 9.19
CA ASN A 174 19.31 13.92 8.39
C ASN A 174 19.96 15.24 8.82
N SER A 175 20.41 15.37 10.07
CA SER A 175 21.14 16.55 10.55
C SER A 175 22.61 16.62 10.09
N TYR A 176 23.17 15.50 9.62
CA TYR A 176 24.49 15.45 9.00
C TYR A 176 24.37 14.94 7.56
N PRO A 177 23.84 15.75 6.62
CA PRO A 177 23.87 15.37 5.22
C PRO A 177 25.34 15.21 4.83
N PHE A 178 25.75 13.97 4.60
CA PHE A 178 27.11 13.62 4.24
C PHE A 178 27.58 14.56 3.13
N ARG A 179 28.60 15.37 3.42
CA ARG A 179 29.34 16.17 2.41
C ARG A 179 29.63 15.23 1.25
N MET A 180 29.20 15.61 0.04
CA MET A 180 29.70 14.99 -1.17
C MET A 180 31.23 15.02 -1.10
N LEU A 181 31.85 13.86 -0.95
CA LEU A 181 33.24 13.72 -1.32
C LEU A 181 33.25 13.76 -2.84
N THR A 182 33.88 14.84 -3.31
CA THR A 182 34.21 15.24 -4.68
C THR A 182 34.68 14.09 -5.56
#